data_AF-A0A9W8CL93-F1
#
_entry.id   AF-A0A9W8CL93-F1
#
_cell.length_a   1.000
_cell.length_b   1.000
_cell.length_c   1.000
_cell.angle_alpha   90.00
_cell.angle_beta   90.00
_cell.angle_gamma   90.00
#
_symmetry.space_group_name_H-M   'P 1'
#
loop_
_entity.id
_entity.type
_entity.pdbx_description
1 polymer ?
#
loop_
_entity_poly.entity_id
_entity_poly.type
_entity_poly.pdbx_seq_one_letter_code
_entity_poly.pdbx_strand_id
1 'polypeptide(L)'
;MDDIEAAASRLDSIRLGGSDQYCVAFPNLKSLYINGNPIMPEMILSANLPSSLETVSVAESLENLSLCTKLKTNSINNLKAILNMDYFDSQETFYRVTNTLFGKSSICNKVSLELRNIPFELDEERLDWSKVTELTLGNPITYPQLTRLLPRLTNLQDLIVSQFSCREIEREMLSLNIETTQVGQTLKSLSNSLQSVWLLNIADNSSYDLAALCVQHLLSQLPALLNIKSFYCQADALEDFAYEYQDYFPHLAYLNIID
;
A
#
# COMPACT_ATOMS: atom_id res chain seq x y z
N MET A 1 30.96 -34.01 -3.19
CA MET A 1 31.04 -32.73 -2.46
C MET A 1 30.96 -31.57 -3.47
N ASP A 2 31.63 -31.71 -4.61
CA ASP A 2 31.66 -30.70 -5.68
C ASP A 2 30.33 -30.53 -6.47
N ASP A 3 29.47 -31.53 -6.53
CA ASP A 3 28.21 -31.45 -7.30
C ASP A 3 27.06 -30.69 -6.58
N ILE A 4 27.17 -30.47 -5.26
CA ILE A 4 26.13 -29.78 -4.47
C ILE A 4 26.34 -28.26 -4.52
N GLU A 5 27.59 -27.78 -4.55
CA GLU A 5 27.90 -26.35 -4.74
C GLU A 5 27.51 -25.88 -6.14
N ALA A 6 27.67 -26.73 -7.16
CA ALA A 6 27.23 -26.43 -8.52
C ALA A 6 25.69 -26.32 -8.61
N ALA A 7 24.94 -27.15 -7.88
CA ALA A 7 23.48 -27.08 -7.82
C ALA A 7 22.96 -25.84 -7.08
N ALA A 8 23.62 -25.44 -5.98
CA ALA A 8 23.27 -24.23 -5.22
C ALA A 8 23.47 -22.94 -6.02
N SER A 9 24.43 -22.92 -6.95
CA SER A 9 24.70 -21.74 -7.81
C SER A 9 23.62 -21.43 -8.86
N ARG A 10 22.67 -22.35 -9.09
CA ARG A 10 21.65 -22.27 -10.15
C ARG A 10 20.20 -22.28 -9.63
N LEU A 11 20.01 -22.21 -8.32
CA LEU A 11 18.69 -22.34 -7.71
C LEU A 11 18.02 -20.98 -7.52
N ASP A 12 17.05 -20.69 -8.39
CA ASP A 12 16.22 -19.48 -8.37
C ASP A 12 15.05 -19.57 -7.35
N SER A 13 14.81 -20.74 -6.72
CA SER A 13 13.89 -20.94 -5.58
C SER A 13 14.12 -22.30 -4.90
N ILE A 14 13.78 -22.43 -3.60
CA ILE A 14 13.88 -23.70 -2.82
C ILE A 14 12.70 -23.84 -1.82
N ARG A 15 12.24 -25.09 -1.59
CA ARG A 15 11.49 -25.56 -0.40
C ARG A 15 12.39 -26.48 0.44
N LEU A 16 12.54 -26.23 1.74
CA LEU A 16 13.38 -27.05 2.64
C LEU A 16 12.55 -27.75 3.72
N GLY A 17 12.92 -29.00 4.02
CA GLY A 17 12.53 -29.75 5.21
C GLY A 17 13.68 -30.66 5.65
N GLY A 18 14.03 -30.65 6.93
CA GLY A 18 15.07 -31.51 7.52
C GLY A 18 15.84 -30.85 8.68
N SER A 19 16.18 -31.64 9.70
CA SER A 19 16.49 -31.22 11.08
C SER A 19 17.97 -31.08 11.47
N ASP A 20 18.88 -30.88 10.51
CA ASP A 20 20.29 -30.63 10.80
C ASP A 20 20.64 -29.17 10.45
N GLN A 21 21.39 -28.48 11.33
CA GLN A 21 21.76 -27.07 11.17
C GLN A 21 22.79 -26.89 10.04
N TYR A 22 22.33 -26.99 8.80
CA TYR A 22 23.04 -26.56 7.62
C TYR A 22 22.95 -25.04 7.52
N CYS A 23 24.09 -24.34 7.58
CA CYS A 23 24.14 -22.93 7.21
C CYS A 23 24.03 -22.83 5.69
N VAL A 24 22.82 -22.65 5.19
CA VAL A 24 22.56 -22.53 3.75
C VAL A 24 22.96 -21.13 3.32
N ALA A 25 23.92 -21.05 2.39
CA ALA A 25 24.37 -19.79 1.80
C ALA A 25 23.79 -19.65 0.38
N PHE A 26 23.24 -18.48 0.07
CA PHE A 26 22.64 -18.19 -1.23
C PHE A 26 23.33 -16.98 -1.87
N PRO A 27 24.59 -17.10 -2.33
CA PRO A 27 25.41 -15.95 -2.73
C PRO A 27 24.84 -15.16 -3.91
N ASN A 28 24.02 -15.79 -4.76
CA ASN A 28 23.44 -15.17 -5.96
C ASN A 28 21.95 -14.82 -5.80
N LEU A 29 21.38 -14.92 -4.60
CA LEU A 29 19.95 -14.66 -4.39
C LEU A 29 19.63 -13.18 -4.60
N LYS A 30 18.74 -12.90 -5.55
CA LYS A 30 18.23 -11.53 -5.81
C LYS A 30 16.84 -11.29 -5.25
N SER A 31 16.05 -12.35 -5.05
CA SER A 31 14.67 -12.25 -4.60
C SER A 31 14.36 -13.33 -3.59
N LEU A 32 13.77 -12.93 -2.46
CA LEU A 32 13.32 -13.83 -1.40
C LEU A 32 11.81 -13.71 -1.26
N TYR A 33 11.11 -14.85 -1.32
CA TYR A 33 9.67 -14.92 -1.05
C TYR A 33 9.42 -15.76 0.21
N ILE A 34 8.70 -15.18 1.15
CA ILE A 34 8.33 -15.79 2.43
C ILE A 34 6.80 -15.96 2.43
N ASN A 35 6.33 -17.20 2.43
CA ASN A 35 4.92 -17.53 2.46
C ASN A 35 4.62 -18.77 3.31
N GLY A 36 3.42 -18.82 3.91
CA GLY A 36 2.94 -19.97 4.70
C GLY A 36 3.21 -19.87 6.20
N ASN A 37 2.62 -20.79 6.97
CA ASN A 37 2.89 -20.96 8.40
C ASN A 37 4.40 -21.16 8.62
N PRO A 38 5.02 -20.48 9.60
CA PRO A 38 6.46 -20.54 9.80
C PRO A 38 6.82 -21.89 10.42
N ILE A 39 6.96 -22.92 9.58
CA ILE A 39 7.42 -24.23 10.04
C ILE A 39 8.92 -24.15 10.37
N MET A 40 9.68 -23.20 9.79
CA MET A 40 11.13 -23.03 10.06
C MET A 40 11.62 -21.57 10.05
N PRO A 41 11.11 -20.68 10.93
CA PRO A 41 11.58 -19.29 11.03
C PRO A 41 13.07 -19.20 11.39
N GLU A 42 13.58 -20.17 12.16
CA GLU A 42 14.99 -20.24 12.54
C GLU A 42 15.94 -20.44 11.35
N MET A 43 15.51 -21.12 10.28
CA MET A 43 16.32 -21.31 9.08
C MET A 43 16.49 -20.00 8.30
N ILE A 44 15.43 -19.20 8.19
CA ILE A 44 15.49 -17.89 7.52
C ILE A 44 16.39 -16.94 8.31
N LEU A 45 16.29 -16.95 9.64
CA LEU A 45 17.10 -16.10 10.52
C LEU A 45 18.57 -16.51 10.59
N SER A 46 18.88 -17.77 10.31
CA SER A 46 20.24 -18.31 10.27
C SER A 46 20.85 -18.38 8.87
N ALA A 47 20.07 -18.12 7.82
CA ALA A 47 20.57 -18.06 6.44
C ALA A 47 21.48 -16.84 6.25
N ASN A 48 22.62 -17.06 5.59
CA ASN A 48 23.49 -15.97 5.14
C ASN A 48 22.92 -15.40 3.84
N LEU A 49 22.04 -14.38 3.97
CA LEU A 49 21.49 -13.65 2.83
C LEU A 49 22.56 -12.75 2.20
N PRO A 50 22.67 -12.71 0.87
CA PRO A 50 23.68 -11.91 0.19
C PRO A 50 23.33 -10.42 0.28
N SER A 51 24.36 -9.56 0.21
CA SER A 51 24.17 -8.12 0.09
C SER A 51 23.54 -7.69 -1.24
N SER A 52 23.52 -8.58 -2.24
CA SER A 52 22.86 -8.38 -3.53
C SER A 52 21.36 -8.67 -3.50
N LEU A 53 20.76 -8.92 -2.34
CA LEU A 53 19.32 -9.19 -2.24
C LEU A 53 18.55 -7.91 -2.58
N GLU A 54 17.89 -7.90 -3.74
CA GLU A 54 17.19 -6.72 -4.24
C GLU A 54 15.74 -6.67 -3.74
N THR A 55 15.06 -7.82 -3.70
CA THR A 55 13.62 -7.87 -3.42
C THR A 55 13.30 -8.86 -2.31
N VAL A 56 12.49 -8.44 -1.34
CA VAL A 56 11.87 -9.32 -0.35
C VAL A 56 10.37 -9.21 -0.49
N SER A 57 9.69 -10.34 -0.60
CA SER A 57 8.24 -10.44 -0.69
C SER A 57 7.73 -11.34 0.44
N VAL A 58 6.81 -10.82 1.25
CA VAL A 58 6.22 -11.53 2.38
C VAL A 58 4.72 -11.64 2.16
N ALA A 59 4.15 -12.81 2.43
CA ALA A 59 2.72 -13.03 2.33
C ALA A 59 2.14 -13.72 3.58
N GLU A 60 0.81 -13.61 3.67
CA GLU A 60 -0.11 -14.37 4.52
C GLU A 60 -0.19 -13.97 6.00
N SER A 61 0.90 -13.78 6.74
CA SER A 61 0.78 -13.55 8.20
C SER A 61 1.67 -12.44 8.75
N LEU A 62 1.23 -11.86 9.87
CA LEU A 62 2.01 -10.87 10.63
C LEU A 62 3.27 -11.49 11.23
N GLU A 63 3.24 -12.77 11.58
CA GLU A 63 4.41 -13.52 12.05
C GLU A 63 5.50 -13.58 10.98
N ASN A 64 5.15 -13.90 9.73
CA ASN A 64 6.09 -13.91 8.62
C ASN A 64 6.71 -12.54 8.40
N LEU A 65 5.90 -11.49 8.50
CA LEU A 65 6.38 -10.12 8.36
C LEU A 65 7.34 -9.75 9.50
N SER A 66 7.08 -10.22 10.73
CA SER A 66 7.97 -10.00 11.87
C SER A 66 9.35 -10.66 11.71
N LEU A 67 9.50 -11.68 10.86
CA LEU A 67 10.81 -12.25 10.55
C LEU A 67 11.69 -11.25 9.79
N CYS A 68 11.08 -10.41 8.95
CA CYS A 68 11.81 -9.40 8.18
C CYS A 68 12.48 -8.36 9.07
N THR A 69 11.93 -8.08 10.26
CA THR A 69 12.57 -7.13 11.20
C THR A 69 13.86 -7.69 11.79
N LYS A 70 14.11 -8.99 11.65
CA LYS A 70 15.28 -9.70 12.20
C LYS A 70 16.28 -10.13 11.13
N LEU A 71 15.98 -9.92 9.85
CA LEU A 71 16.89 -10.26 8.76
C LEU A 71 18.14 -9.38 8.81
N LYS A 72 19.32 -10.00 8.82
CA LYS A 72 20.61 -9.30 8.75
C LYS A 72 20.96 -9.03 7.28
N THR A 73 20.38 -7.98 6.71
CA THR A 73 20.70 -7.52 5.34
C THR A 73 21.20 -6.08 5.40
N ASN A 74 22.17 -5.74 4.55
CA ASN A 74 22.77 -4.41 4.53
C ASN A 74 21.86 -3.35 3.87
N SER A 75 20.99 -3.78 2.96
CA SER A 75 19.98 -2.94 2.27
C SER A 75 19.13 -3.83 1.36
N ILE A 76 17.81 -3.66 1.37
CA ILE A 76 16.87 -4.26 0.42
C ILE A 76 16.38 -3.12 -0.50
N ASN A 77 16.32 -3.32 -1.82
CA ASN A 77 15.81 -2.26 -2.70
C ASN A 77 14.28 -2.19 -2.62
N ASN A 78 13.63 -3.34 -2.71
CA ASN A 78 12.16 -3.46 -2.77
C ASN A 78 11.67 -4.41 -1.68
N LEU A 79 10.76 -3.94 -0.83
CA LEU A 79 10.01 -4.79 0.10
C LEU A 79 8.54 -4.78 -0.30
N LYS A 80 8.00 -5.97 -0.58
CA LYS A 80 6.58 -6.19 -0.81
C LYS A 80 6.01 -7.00 0.35
N ALA A 81 4.92 -6.55 0.93
CA ALA A 81 4.23 -7.27 1.99
C ALA A 81 2.74 -7.37 1.66
N ILE A 82 2.23 -8.60 1.64
CA ILE A 82 0.80 -8.90 1.55
C ILE A 82 0.38 -9.46 2.90
N LEU A 83 -0.19 -8.61 3.74
CA LEU A 83 -0.63 -8.96 5.07
C LEU A 83 -2.10 -9.34 5.04
N ASN A 84 -2.40 -10.58 5.40
CA ASN A 84 -3.75 -11.01 5.72
C ASN A 84 -3.80 -11.19 7.24
N MET A 85 -4.61 -10.40 7.94
CA MET A 85 -4.71 -10.52 9.39
C MET A 85 -5.77 -11.55 9.77
N ASP A 86 -5.43 -12.43 10.70
CA ASP A 86 -6.39 -13.32 11.33
C ASP A 86 -6.92 -12.69 12.62
N TYR A 87 -8.08 -13.15 13.11
CA TYR A 87 -8.72 -12.60 14.31
C TYR A 87 -7.84 -12.66 15.59
N PHE A 88 -6.82 -13.51 15.59
CA PHE A 88 -5.91 -13.70 16.72
C PHE A 88 -4.70 -12.76 16.71
N ASP A 89 -4.47 -12.02 15.62
CA ASP A 89 -3.35 -11.11 15.51
C ASP A 89 -3.53 -9.87 16.40
N SER A 90 -2.49 -9.53 17.17
CA SER A 90 -2.51 -8.37 18.05
C SER A 90 -2.33 -7.07 17.28
N GLN A 91 -3.26 -6.12 17.46
CA GLN A 91 -3.17 -4.75 16.94
C GLN A 91 -1.84 -4.06 17.32
N GLU A 92 -1.35 -4.25 18.54
CA GLU A 92 -0.06 -3.72 19.00
C GLU A 92 1.11 -4.30 18.23
N THR A 93 1.06 -5.61 17.93
CA THR A 93 2.09 -6.27 17.13
C THR A 93 2.07 -5.76 15.70
N PHE A 94 0.87 -5.52 15.14
CA PHE A 94 0.72 -4.93 13.81
C PHE A 94 1.40 -3.58 13.71
N TYR A 95 1.09 -2.63 14.61
CA TYR A 95 1.71 -1.30 14.60
C TYR A 95 3.23 -1.37 14.76
N ARG A 96 3.71 -2.19 15.71
CA ARG A 96 5.14 -2.35 15.95
C ARG A 96 5.89 -2.87 14.73
N VAL A 97 5.42 -3.96 14.12
CA VAL A 97 6.07 -4.59 12.96
C VAL A 97 6.02 -3.67 11.75
N THR A 98 4.85 -3.10 11.46
CA THR A 98 4.61 -2.21 10.33
C THR A 98 5.51 -0.97 10.42
N ASN A 99 5.58 -0.30 11.57
CA ASN A 99 6.45 0.88 11.75
C ASN A 99 7.94 0.54 11.70
N THR A 100 8.32 -0.66 12.16
CA THR A 100 9.73 -1.09 12.11
C THR A 100 10.19 -1.32 10.66
N LEU A 101 9.32 -1.85 9.81
CA LEU A 101 9.65 -2.17 8.42
C LEU A 101 9.44 -1.00 7.46
N PHE A 102 8.40 -0.20 7.70
CA PHE A 102 7.90 0.79 6.73
C PHE A 102 7.92 2.23 7.25
N GLY A 103 8.32 2.44 8.51
CA GLY A 103 8.61 3.76 9.07
C GLY A 103 10.02 4.22 8.73
N LYS A 104 10.65 5.02 9.61
CA LYS A 104 11.98 5.65 9.40
C LYS A 104 13.18 4.70 9.20
N SER A 105 12.97 3.39 9.20
CA SER A 105 14.00 2.38 9.00
C SER A 105 14.62 2.48 7.59
N SER A 106 15.96 2.41 7.51
CA SER A 106 16.74 2.57 6.27
C SER A 106 16.82 1.28 5.43
N ILE A 107 16.01 0.26 5.75
CA ILE A 107 16.18 -1.06 5.16
C ILE A 107 15.73 -1.08 3.70
N CYS A 108 14.75 -0.26 3.30
CA CYS A 108 14.13 -0.33 1.96
C CYS A 108 13.97 1.03 1.26
N ASN A 109 14.16 1.05 -0.06
CA ASN A 109 13.94 2.23 -0.92
C ASN A 109 12.52 2.31 -1.47
N LYS A 110 11.97 1.17 -1.92
CA LYS A 110 10.60 1.05 -2.42
C LYS A 110 9.82 0.04 -1.57
N VAL A 111 8.62 0.41 -1.15
CA VAL A 111 7.80 -0.41 -0.27
C VAL A 111 6.40 -0.52 -0.82
N SER A 112 5.95 -1.77 -1.02
CA SER A 112 4.61 -2.11 -1.46
C SER A 112 3.91 -2.87 -0.33
N LEU A 113 2.82 -2.32 0.19
CA LEU A 113 2.06 -2.89 1.29
C LEU A 113 0.63 -3.17 0.85
N GLU A 114 0.18 -4.40 1.05
CA GLU A 114 -1.20 -4.80 0.83
C GLU A 114 -1.79 -5.32 2.14
N LEU A 115 -2.89 -4.72 2.58
CA LEU A 115 -3.57 -5.02 3.84
C LEU A 115 -4.92 -5.67 3.55
N ARG A 116 -5.13 -6.90 4.00
CA ARG A 116 -6.36 -7.69 3.83
C ARG A 116 -6.89 -8.14 5.19
N ASN A 117 -8.22 -8.15 5.34
CA ASN A 117 -8.94 -8.64 6.52
C ASN A 117 -8.44 -8.09 7.87
N ILE A 118 -8.16 -6.79 7.97
CA ILE A 118 -7.73 -6.17 9.23
C ILE A 118 -8.95 -6.12 10.18
N PRO A 119 -8.93 -6.79 11.35
CA PRO A 119 -10.12 -6.91 12.21
C PRO A 119 -10.38 -5.67 13.08
N PHE A 120 -9.66 -4.57 12.85
CA PHE A 120 -9.74 -3.33 13.61
C PHE A 120 -9.60 -2.10 12.70
N GLU A 121 -10.07 -0.95 13.19
CA GLU A 121 -9.85 0.33 12.52
C GLU A 121 -8.37 0.74 12.63
N LEU A 122 -7.81 1.22 11.51
CA LEU A 122 -6.45 1.71 11.46
C LEU A 122 -6.35 3.05 12.20
N ASP A 123 -5.51 3.08 13.22
CA ASP A 123 -5.15 4.30 13.94
C ASP A 123 -4.07 5.05 13.16
N GLU A 124 -4.52 6.07 12.46
CA GLU A 124 -3.72 6.93 11.58
C GLU A 124 -2.60 7.68 12.33
N GLU A 125 -2.72 7.89 13.65
CA GLU A 125 -1.70 8.58 14.46
C GLU A 125 -0.55 7.65 14.85
N ARG A 126 -0.80 6.34 14.83
CA ARG A 126 0.16 5.32 15.28
C ARG A 126 1.00 4.75 14.15
N LEU A 127 0.62 5.00 12.90
CA LEU A 127 1.28 4.44 11.72
C LEU A 127 2.32 5.42 11.16
N ASP A 128 3.59 5.00 11.15
CA ASP A 128 4.65 5.67 10.39
C ASP A 128 4.81 4.95 9.06
N TRP A 129 4.17 5.48 8.03
CA TRP A 129 4.20 4.95 6.66
C TRP A 129 5.05 5.80 5.73
N SER A 130 6.00 6.55 6.28
CA SER A 130 6.83 7.47 5.52
C SER A 130 7.67 6.80 4.43
N LYS A 131 7.79 5.46 4.38
CA LYS A 131 8.48 4.76 3.28
C LYS A 131 7.55 4.01 2.33
N VAL A 132 6.25 3.92 2.62
CA VAL A 132 5.28 3.22 1.75
C VAL A 132 5.13 4.01 0.45
N THR A 133 5.44 3.37 -0.67
CA THR A 133 5.29 3.95 -2.02
C THR A 133 4.09 3.38 -2.75
N GLU A 134 3.68 2.15 -2.44
CA GLU A 134 2.47 1.52 -2.98
C GLU A 134 1.64 0.95 -1.83
N LEU A 135 0.34 1.23 -1.81
CA LEU A 135 -0.58 0.76 -0.78
C LEU A 135 -1.83 0.16 -1.41
N THR A 136 -2.18 -1.06 -1.02
CA THR A 136 -3.46 -1.69 -1.32
C THR A 136 -4.24 -1.93 -0.04
N LEU A 137 -5.42 -1.33 0.06
CA LEU A 137 -6.37 -1.52 1.16
C LEU A 137 -7.48 -2.47 0.69
N GLY A 138 -7.44 -3.70 1.19
CA GLY A 138 -8.46 -4.73 0.94
C GLY A 138 -9.72 -4.56 1.78
N ASN A 139 -9.62 -3.88 2.92
CA ASN A 139 -10.73 -3.65 3.85
C ASN A 139 -11.57 -2.44 3.45
N PRO A 140 -12.85 -2.39 3.88
CA PRO A 140 -13.64 -1.17 3.78
C PRO A 140 -12.92 0.03 4.40
N ILE A 141 -12.87 1.14 3.66
CA ILE A 141 -12.41 2.43 4.17
C ILE A 141 -13.42 3.51 3.79
N THR A 142 -13.79 4.35 4.76
CA THR A 142 -14.68 5.49 4.50
C THR A 142 -13.92 6.67 3.93
N TYR A 143 -14.61 7.56 3.23
CA TYR A 143 -14.05 8.79 2.71
C TYR A 143 -13.41 9.68 3.81
N PRO A 144 -14.05 9.90 4.98
CA PRO A 144 -13.39 10.55 6.11
C PRO A 144 -12.06 9.89 6.51
N GLN A 145 -12.03 8.56 6.66
CA GLN A 145 -10.81 7.83 7.03
C GLN A 145 -9.72 8.02 5.97
N LEU A 146 -10.06 7.89 4.69
CA LEU A 146 -9.10 8.04 3.60
C LEU A 146 -8.50 9.45 3.55
N THR A 147 -9.33 10.49 3.70
CA THR A 147 -8.86 11.89 3.67
C THR A 147 -7.99 12.26 4.87
N ARG A 148 -8.17 11.63 6.03
CA ARG A 148 -7.25 11.81 7.17
C ARG A 148 -5.95 10.99 7.03
N LEU A 149 -6.02 9.82 6.38
CA LEU A 149 -4.88 8.94 6.15
C LEU A 149 -3.90 9.49 5.09
N LEU A 150 -4.40 10.00 3.96
CA LEU A 150 -3.58 10.43 2.83
C LEU A 150 -2.48 11.45 3.17
N PRO A 151 -2.72 12.50 3.99
CA PRO A 151 -1.67 13.44 4.40
C PRO A 151 -0.50 12.82 5.17
N ARG A 152 -0.66 11.62 5.74
CA ARG A 152 0.39 10.89 6.46
C ARG A 152 1.24 10.03 5.52
N LEU A 153 0.73 9.73 4.34
CA LEU A 153 1.32 8.89 3.30
C LEU A 153 2.19 9.71 2.33
N THR A 154 3.19 10.40 2.87
CA THR A 154 3.91 11.46 2.15
C THR A 154 4.71 11.01 0.94
N ASN A 155 5.08 9.73 0.86
CA ASN A 155 5.83 9.15 -0.27
C ASN A 155 5.00 8.16 -1.11
N LEU A 156 3.70 8.07 -0.86
CA LEU A 156 2.81 7.16 -1.58
C LEU A 156 2.61 7.63 -3.02
N GLN A 157 2.89 6.75 -3.97
CA GLN A 157 2.74 6.98 -5.40
C GLN A 157 1.52 6.25 -5.96
N ASP A 158 1.22 5.05 -5.46
CA ASP A 158 0.12 4.22 -5.93
C ASP A 158 -0.78 3.80 -4.77
N LEU A 159 -2.09 4.04 -4.91
CA LEU A 159 -3.11 3.64 -3.95
C LEU A 159 -4.18 2.80 -4.65
N ILE A 160 -4.48 1.64 -4.09
CA ILE A 160 -5.63 0.82 -4.44
C ILE A 160 -6.52 0.67 -3.22
N VAL A 161 -7.79 1.02 -3.35
CA VAL A 161 -8.82 0.82 -2.34
C VAL A 161 -9.86 -0.14 -2.90
N SER A 162 -9.94 -1.34 -2.31
CA SER A 162 -10.82 -2.41 -2.80
C SER A 162 -12.29 -2.17 -2.46
N GLN A 163 -12.55 -1.49 -1.34
CA GLN A 163 -13.88 -1.22 -0.83
C GLN A 163 -13.93 0.21 -0.30
N PHE A 164 -14.22 1.16 -1.17
CA PHE A 164 -14.34 2.57 -0.81
C PHE A 164 -15.80 2.89 -0.39
N SER A 165 -15.98 3.72 0.63
CA SER A 165 -17.33 4.04 1.15
C SER A 165 -17.49 5.53 1.35
N CYS A 166 -18.60 6.07 0.84
CA CYS A 166 -18.99 7.47 1.07
C CYS A 166 -20.08 7.63 2.13
N ARG A 167 -20.27 6.62 2.97
CA ARG A 167 -21.15 6.71 4.13
C ARG A 167 -20.64 7.78 5.09
N GLU A 168 -21.56 8.33 5.88
CA GLU A 168 -21.27 9.31 6.93
C GLU A 168 -20.81 10.68 6.40
N ILE A 169 -21.10 10.98 5.12
CA ILE A 169 -20.89 12.29 4.52
C ILE A 169 -22.23 12.95 4.19
N GLU A 170 -22.39 14.20 4.61
CA GLU A 170 -23.47 15.08 4.18
C GLU A 170 -23.14 15.67 2.80
N ARG A 171 -24.04 15.50 1.83
CA ARG A 171 -23.85 15.93 0.42
C ARG A 171 -23.59 17.44 0.34
N GLU A 172 -24.27 18.21 1.18
CA GLU A 172 -24.19 19.66 1.24
C GLU A 172 -22.76 20.13 1.57
N MET A 173 -22.04 19.42 2.44
CA MET A 173 -20.66 19.76 2.82
C MET A 173 -19.67 19.61 1.66
N LEU A 174 -19.80 18.55 0.86
CA LEU A 174 -18.93 18.34 -0.31
C LEU A 174 -19.21 19.35 -1.43
N SER A 175 -20.48 19.63 -1.68
CA SER A 175 -20.92 20.55 -2.73
C SER A 175 -20.44 21.97 -2.43
N LEU A 176 -20.58 22.41 -1.16
CA LEU A 176 -20.09 23.71 -0.70
C LEU A 176 -18.56 23.85 -0.84
N ASN A 177 -17.79 22.80 -0.60
CA ASN A 177 -16.33 22.85 -0.73
C ASN A 177 -15.87 23.02 -2.19
N ILE A 178 -16.55 22.37 -3.14
CA ILE A 178 -16.25 22.53 -4.57
C ILE A 178 -16.64 23.93 -5.05
N GLU A 179 -17.83 24.41 -4.65
CA GLU A 179 -18.34 25.74 -5.02
C GLU A 179 -17.51 26.88 -4.38
N THR A 180 -17.12 26.77 -3.12
CA THR A 180 -16.27 27.78 -2.44
C THR A 180 -14.88 27.90 -3.06
N THR A 181 -14.40 26.83 -3.71
CA THR A 181 -13.14 26.86 -4.46
C THR A 181 -13.24 27.73 -5.71
N GLN A 182 -14.42 27.80 -6.33
CA GLN A 182 -14.69 28.72 -7.45
C GLN A 182 -14.61 30.20 -7.01
N VAL A 183 -14.72 30.49 -5.70
CA VAL A 183 -14.64 31.83 -5.11
C VAL A 183 -13.19 32.22 -4.72
N GLY A 184 -12.19 31.43 -5.12
CA GLY A 184 -10.76 31.77 -5.00
C GLY A 184 -10.06 31.31 -3.73
N GLN A 185 -10.67 30.42 -2.94
CA GLN A 185 -9.97 29.72 -1.85
C GLN A 185 -9.40 28.39 -2.35
N THR A 186 -8.08 28.20 -2.24
CA THR A 186 -7.42 26.96 -2.67
C THR A 186 -7.69 25.84 -1.67
N LEU A 187 -8.24 24.71 -2.11
CA LEU A 187 -8.35 23.51 -1.28
C LEU A 187 -6.96 23.03 -0.86
N LYS A 188 -6.85 22.60 0.40
CA LYS A 188 -5.60 22.02 0.91
C LYS A 188 -5.35 20.67 0.22
N SER A 189 -4.15 20.52 -0.35
CA SER A 189 -3.68 19.24 -0.90
C SER A 189 -3.62 18.16 0.19
N LEU A 190 -4.13 16.97 -0.15
CA LEU A 190 -4.07 15.78 0.69
C LEU A 190 -2.78 14.99 0.47
N SER A 191 -2.27 14.94 -0.76
CA SER A 191 -0.99 14.31 -1.07
C SER A 191 -0.36 14.95 -2.30
N ASN A 192 0.96 15.18 -2.25
CA ASN A 192 1.74 15.75 -3.36
C ASN A 192 2.58 14.69 -4.09
N SER A 193 2.47 13.42 -3.71
CA SER A 193 3.24 12.31 -4.29
C SER A 193 2.38 11.26 -4.98
N LEU A 194 1.07 11.26 -4.70
CA LEU A 194 0.14 10.25 -5.18
C LEU A 194 -0.14 10.44 -6.69
N GLN A 195 0.31 9.48 -7.49
CA GLN A 195 0.25 9.49 -8.95
C GLN A 195 -0.84 8.60 -9.51
N SER A 196 -1.19 7.51 -8.82
CA SER A 196 -2.23 6.59 -9.26
C SER A 196 -3.19 6.26 -8.11
N VAL A 197 -4.49 6.34 -8.39
CA VAL A 197 -5.55 5.97 -7.43
C VAL A 197 -6.56 5.04 -8.09
N TRP A 198 -6.82 3.89 -7.48
CA TRP A 198 -7.82 2.94 -7.94
C TRP A 198 -8.87 2.75 -6.83
N LEU A 199 -10.07 3.24 -7.05
CA LEU A 199 -11.22 3.14 -6.14
C LEU A 199 -12.18 2.09 -6.68
N LEU A 200 -12.09 0.89 -6.12
CA LEU A 200 -12.92 -0.25 -6.50
C LEU A 200 -14.14 -0.33 -5.58
N ASN A 201 -15.24 -0.86 -6.13
CA ASN A 201 -16.46 -1.09 -5.38
C ASN A 201 -16.82 -2.58 -5.40
N ILE A 202 -16.42 -3.31 -4.35
CA ILE A 202 -16.79 -4.72 -4.22
C ILE A 202 -18.11 -4.88 -3.43
N ALA A 203 -18.60 -3.87 -2.68
CA ALA A 203 -19.76 -4.06 -1.78
C ALA A 203 -20.48 -2.80 -1.22
N ASP A 204 -20.33 -1.59 -1.76
CA ASP A 204 -20.97 -0.39 -1.17
C ASP A 204 -22.37 -0.08 -1.76
N ASN A 205 -23.28 0.32 -0.86
CA ASN A 205 -24.67 0.69 -1.12
C ASN A 205 -24.87 2.23 -1.16
N SER A 206 -23.79 3.02 -1.21
CA SER A 206 -23.90 4.47 -1.34
C SER A 206 -24.62 4.86 -2.63
N SER A 207 -25.37 5.97 -2.61
CA SER A 207 -25.92 6.57 -3.83
C SER A 207 -24.77 6.89 -4.80
N TYR A 208 -24.88 6.46 -6.06
CA TYR A 208 -23.88 6.72 -7.10
C TYR A 208 -23.47 8.20 -7.17
N ASP A 209 -24.45 9.11 -7.10
CA ASP A 209 -24.20 10.56 -7.05
C ASP A 209 -23.26 10.99 -5.90
N LEU A 210 -23.47 10.46 -4.69
CA LEU A 210 -22.65 10.83 -3.52
C LEU A 210 -21.23 10.30 -3.67
N ALA A 211 -21.11 9.07 -4.19
CA ALA A 211 -19.81 8.48 -4.44
C ALA A 211 -19.03 9.23 -5.53
N ALA A 212 -19.70 9.62 -6.62
CA ALA A 212 -19.12 10.48 -7.65
C ALA A 212 -18.60 11.81 -7.06
N LEU A 213 -19.41 12.48 -6.22
CA LEU A 213 -19.00 13.71 -5.53
C LEU A 213 -17.78 13.52 -4.63
N CYS A 214 -17.70 12.41 -3.87
CA CYS A 214 -16.50 12.10 -3.09
C CYS A 214 -15.27 11.95 -3.97
N VAL A 215 -15.39 11.26 -5.11
CA VAL A 215 -14.27 11.06 -6.04
C VAL A 215 -13.83 12.40 -6.61
N GLN A 216 -14.75 13.23 -7.09
CA GLN A 216 -14.46 14.57 -7.60
C GLN A 216 -13.77 15.45 -6.54
N HIS A 217 -14.27 15.45 -5.31
CA HIS A 217 -13.63 16.17 -4.20
C HIS A 217 -12.25 15.59 -3.85
N LEU A 218 -12.03 14.28 -3.97
CA LEU A 218 -10.70 13.70 -3.77
C LEU A 218 -9.72 14.17 -4.87
N LEU A 219 -10.15 14.13 -6.14
CA LEU A 219 -9.34 14.51 -7.29
C LEU A 219 -8.84 15.95 -7.20
N SER A 220 -9.68 16.88 -6.73
CA SER A 220 -9.29 18.29 -6.57
C SER A 220 -8.17 18.52 -5.55
N GLN A 221 -7.94 17.56 -4.64
CA GLN A 221 -6.94 17.66 -3.58
C GLN A 221 -5.68 16.82 -3.83
N LEU A 222 -5.53 16.22 -5.01
CA LEU A 222 -4.41 15.35 -5.39
C LEU A 222 -3.62 15.93 -6.59
N PRO A 223 -2.80 16.98 -6.37
CA PRO A 223 -2.14 17.71 -7.46
C PRO A 223 -1.11 16.92 -8.28
N ALA A 224 -0.64 15.78 -7.78
CA ALA A 224 0.33 14.93 -8.49
C ALA A 224 -0.34 13.77 -9.24
N LEU A 225 -1.67 13.67 -9.18
CA LEU A 225 -2.40 12.53 -9.73
C LEU A 225 -2.33 12.53 -11.25
N LEU A 226 -1.94 11.38 -11.81
CA LEU A 226 -1.86 11.13 -13.23
C LEU A 226 -2.88 10.10 -13.69
N ASN A 227 -3.20 9.12 -12.85
CA ASN A 227 -4.08 8.01 -13.21
C ASN A 227 -5.19 7.83 -12.17
N ILE A 228 -6.43 7.73 -12.63
CA ILE A 228 -7.58 7.37 -11.80
C ILE A 228 -8.32 6.19 -12.41
N LYS A 229 -8.67 5.21 -11.59
CA LYS A 229 -9.69 4.21 -11.89
C LYS A 229 -10.76 4.27 -10.83
N SER A 230 -12.02 4.42 -11.21
CA SER A 230 -13.14 4.47 -10.26
C SER A 230 -14.31 3.65 -10.75
N PHE A 231 -14.85 2.79 -9.88
CA PHE A 231 -16.10 2.06 -10.14
C PHE A 231 -17.35 2.87 -9.75
N TYR A 232 -17.15 4.04 -9.13
CA TYR A 232 -18.22 4.87 -8.57
C TYR A 232 -18.66 5.99 -9.53
N CYS A 233 -17.81 6.36 -10.47
CA CYS A 233 -18.07 7.42 -11.43
C CYS A 233 -17.76 6.88 -12.83
N GLN A 234 -18.68 7.08 -13.77
CA GLN A 234 -18.42 6.76 -15.17
C GLN A 234 -17.27 7.63 -15.68
N ALA A 235 -16.48 7.11 -16.64
CA ALA A 235 -15.34 7.85 -17.18
C ALA A 235 -15.77 9.21 -17.74
N ASP A 236 -16.83 9.26 -18.57
CA ASP A 236 -17.38 10.49 -19.13
C ASP A 236 -17.67 11.56 -18.06
N ALA A 237 -18.24 11.17 -16.91
CA ALA A 237 -18.56 12.11 -15.84
C ALA A 237 -17.31 12.64 -15.10
N LEU A 238 -16.22 11.86 -15.07
CA LEU A 238 -14.92 12.32 -14.57
C LEU A 238 -14.20 13.21 -15.60
N GLU A 239 -14.35 12.92 -16.89
CA GLU A 239 -13.82 13.74 -17.98
C GLU A 239 -14.48 15.13 -18.00
N ASP A 240 -15.83 15.17 -17.92
CA ASP A 240 -16.59 16.41 -17.85
C ASP A 240 -16.15 17.27 -16.66
N PHE A 241 -16.01 16.65 -15.48
CA PHE A 241 -15.50 17.33 -14.28
C PHE A 241 -14.07 17.84 -14.47
N ALA A 242 -13.16 17.02 -15.00
CA ALA A 242 -11.78 17.41 -15.22
C ALA A 242 -11.70 18.60 -16.18
N TYR A 243 -12.48 18.59 -17.26
CA TYR A 243 -12.54 19.66 -18.25
C TYR A 243 -13.11 20.96 -17.68
N GLU A 244 -14.20 20.88 -16.92
CA GLU A 244 -14.85 22.05 -16.31
C GLU A 244 -13.97 22.72 -15.25
N TYR A 245 -13.21 21.92 -14.47
CA TYR A 245 -12.48 22.42 -13.31
C TYR A 245 -10.96 22.54 -13.48
N GLN A 246 -10.40 22.26 -14.66
CA GLN A 246 -8.95 22.35 -14.91
C GLN A 246 -8.36 23.76 -14.69
N ASP A 247 -9.14 24.82 -14.90
CA ASP A 247 -8.67 26.20 -14.65
C ASP A 247 -8.44 26.47 -13.16
N TYR A 248 -9.17 25.76 -12.28
CA TYR A 248 -9.04 25.84 -10.83
C TYR A 248 -8.05 24.80 -10.28
N PHE A 249 -7.99 23.64 -10.93
CA PHE A 249 -7.14 22.51 -10.56
C PHE A 249 -6.32 22.06 -11.80
N PRO A 250 -5.20 22.73 -12.11
CA PRO A 250 -4.47 22.53 -13.37
C PRO A 250 -3.96 21.11 -13.62
N HIS A 251 -3.80 20.31 -12.57
CA HIS A 251 -3.39 18.90 -12.71
C HIS A 251 -4.47 18.04 -13.37
N LEU A 252 -5.75 18.41 -13.28
CA LEU A 252 -6.85 17.66 -13.90
C LEU A 252 -6.74 17.61 -15.43
N ALA A 253 -6.10 18.60 -16.07
CA ALA A 253 -5.88 18.63 -17.52
C ALA A 253 -5.02 17.46 -18.04
N TYR A 254 -4.25 16.83 -17.16
CA TYR A 254 -3.34 15.72 -17.48
C TYR A 254 -3.82 14.39 -16.90
N LEU A 255 -5.02 14.35 -16.34
CA LEU A 255 -5.56 13.17 -15.68
C LEU A 255 -5.94 12.11 -16.73
N ASN A 256 -5.36 10.93 -16.61
CA ASN A 256 -5.72 9.74 -17.37
C ASN A 256 -6.79 8.95 -16.61
N ILE A 257 -7.98 8.86 -17.17
CA ILE A 257 -9.10 8.10 -16.61
C ILE A 257 -9.09 6.70 -17.22
N ILE A 258 -9.00 5.68 -16.37
CA ILE A 258 -8.87 4.28 -16.74
C ILE A 258 -10.22 3.57 -16.56
N ASP A 259 -10.76 3.06 -17.67
CA ASP A 259 -11.93 2.18 -17.72
C ASP A 259 -11.66 0.79 -17.11
#